data_AF-A0A565B7P4-F1
#
_entry.id   AF-A0A565B7P4-F1
#
_cell.length_a   1.000
_cell.length_b   1.000
_cell.length_c   1.000
_cell.angle_alpha   90.00
_cell.angle_beta   90.00
_cell.angle_gamma   90.00
#
_symmetry.space_group_name_H-M   'P 1'
#
loop_
_entity.id
_entity.type
_entity.pdbx_description
1 polymer ?
#
loop_
_entity_poly.entity_id
_entity_poly.type
_entity_poly.pdbx_seq_one_letter_code
_entity_poly.pdbx_strand_id
1 'polypeptide(L)'
;MDCEFKEELWKLLGKKVTRPMVFVNCRYIGGAEEVVALNGNEKLKKLLEGISSPVRSPRCDRCENERFLMCWNCNGRSRVVAEDGTWNRCKECNENGLVKCDLCT
;
A
#
# COMPACT_ATOMS: atom_id res chain seq x y z
N MET A 1 -1.67 6.06 0.43
CA MET A 1 -1.36 4.94 -0.50
C MET A 1 -0.83 5.56 -1.76
N ASP A 2 0.40 5.19 -2.09
CA ASP A 2 1.20 5.69 -3.20
C ASP A 2 0.40 5.79 -4.51
N CYS A 3 0.47 6.96 -5.15
CA CYS A 3 -0.20 7.27 -6.40
C CYS A 3 0.20 6.31 -7.53
N GLU A 4 1.46 5.85 -7.57
CA GLU A 4 1.90 4.89 -8.61
C GLU A 4 1.11 3.58 -8.53
N PHE A 5 1.00 3.01 -7.33
CA PHE A 5 0.23 1.78 -7.10
C PHE A 5 -1.26 1.97 -7.40
N LYS A 6 -1.80 3.18 -7.16
CA LYS A 6 -3.18 3.50 -7.50
C LYS A 6 -3.40 3.44 -9.01
N GLU A 7 -2.48 4.03 -9.77
CA GLU A 7 -2.56 4.05 -11.24
C GLU A 7 -2.32 2.66 -11.85
N GLU A 8 -1.34 1.92 -11.34
CA GLU A 8 -1.09 0.54 -11.74
C GLU A 8 -2.33 -0.32 -11.53
N LEU A 9 -2.96 -0.22 -10.36
CA LEU A 9 -4.18 -0.94 -10.04
C LEU A 9 -5.34 -0.59 -10.97
N TRP A 10 -5.52 0.68 -11.32
CA TRP A 10 -6.52 1.11 -12.30
C TRP A 10 -6.23 0.58 -13.70
N LYS A 11 -4.95 0.54 -14.11
CA LYS A 11 -4.54 -0.06 -15.40
C LYS A 11 -4.86 -1.56 -15.44
N LEU A 12 -4.53 -2.29 -14.38
CA LEU A 12 -4.81 -3.73 -14.28
C LEU A 12 -6.31 -4.05 -14.31
N LEU A 13 -7.15 -3.20 -13.72
CA LEU A 13 -8.59 -3.41 -13.67
C LEU A 13 -9.35 -2.80 -14.86
N GLY A 14 -8.69 -2.00 -15.70
CA GLY A 14 -9.31 -1.30 -16.83
C GLY A 14 -10.37 -0.25 -16.44
N LYS A 15 -10.53 0.06 -15.16
CA LYS A 15 -11.50 1.05 -14.66
C LYS A 15 -11.02 1.73 -13.39
N LYS A 16 -11.48 2.97 -13.19
CA LYS A 16 -11.32 3.67 -11.91
C LYS A 16 -12.27 3.05 -10.89
N VAL A 17 -11.71 2.74 -9.73
CA VAL A 17 -12.38 2.05 -8.62
C VAL A 17 -12.16 2.83 -7.34
N THR A 18 -13.19 2.87 -6.51
CA THR A 18 -13.16 3.44 -5.16
C THR A 18 -12.50 2.44 -4.21
N ARG A 19 -11.75 2.96 -3.24
CA ARG A 19 -11.10 2.15 -2.19
C ARG A 19 -12.08 1.93 -1.03
N PRO A 20 -11.92 0.86 -0.24
CA PRO A 20 -10.93 -0.22 -0.36
C PRO A 20 -11.27 -1.19 -1.50
N MET A 21 -10.26 -1.91 -1.98
CA MET A 21 -10.42 -3.07 -2.85
C MET A 21 -9.64 -4.22 -2.27
N VAL A 22 -10.32 -5.34 -2.06
CA VAL A 22 -9.75 -6.46 -1.32
C VAL A 22 -9.47 -7.61 -2.27
N PHE A 23 -8.26 -8.16 -2.12
CA PHE A 23 -7.79 -9.31 -2.86
C PHE A 23 -7.40 -10.40 -1.88
N VAL A 24 -7.77 -11.65 -2.20
CA VAL A 24 -7.38 -12.83 -1.45
C VAL A 24 -6.77 -13.83 -2.43
N ASN A 25 -5.55 -14.29 -2.17
CA ASN A 25 -4.81 -15.18 -3.06
C ASN A 25 -4.81 -14.69 -4.52
N CYS A 26 -4.49 -13.40 -4.71
CA CYS A 26 -4.47 -12.70 -6.00
C CYS A 26 -5.84 -12.59 -6.72
N ARG A 27 -6.96 -12.88 -6.06
CA ARG A 27 -8.32 -12.75 -6.62
C ARG A 27 -9.07 -11.59 -5.97
N TYR A 28 -9.68 -10.73 -6.78
CA TYR A 28 -10.53 -9.64 -6.30
C TYR A 28 -11.81 -10.21 -5.68
N ILE A 29 -12.10 -9.82 -4.43
CA ILE A 29 -13.30 -10.28 -3.70
C ILE A 29 -14.33 -9.16 -3.47
N GLY A 30 -14.00 -7.91 -3.79
CA GLY A 30 -14.92 -6.78 -3.67
C GLY A 30 -14.33 -5.56 -2.95
N GLY A 31 -15.15 -4.51 -2.83
CA GLY A 31 -14.87 -3.32 -2.04
C GLY A 31 -15.43 -3.42 -0.62
N ALA A 32 -15.58 -2.28 0.06
CA ALA A 32 -16.04 -2.28 1.45
C ALA A 32 -17.40 -2.97 1.64
N GLU A 33 -18.38 -2.64 0.79
CA GLU A 33 -19.74 -3.17 0.90
C GLU A 33 -19.78 -4.68 0.65
N GLU A 34 -19.11 -5.15 -0.40
CA GLU A 34 -19.07 -6.58 -0.72
C GLU A 34 -18.34 -7.38 0.37
N VAL A 35 -17.26 -6.85 0.94
CA VAL A 35 -16.52 -7.51 2.03
C VAL A 35 -17.38 -7.60 3.29
N VAL A 36 -18.14 -6.55 3.63
CA VAL A 36 -19.11 -6.59 4.74
C VAL A 36 -20.19 -7.64 4.50
N ALA A 37 -20.73 -7.71 3.28
CA ALA A 37 -21.73 -8.73 2.92
C ALA A 37 -21.16 -10.16 2.95
N LEU A 38 -19.90 -10.36 2.51
CA LEU A 38 -19.21 -11.65 2.61
C LEU A 38 -18.98 -12.07 4.06
N ASN A 39 -18.66 -11.11 4.94
CA ASN A 39 -18.51 -11.37 6.36
C ASN A 39 -19.85 -11.76 7.01
N GLY A 40 -20.92 -11.03 6.70
CA GLY A 40 -22.27 -11.30 7.24
C GLY A 40 -22.84 -12.68 6.84
N ASN A 41 -22.38 -13.26 5.74
CA ASN A 41 -22.80 -14.59 5.27
C ASN A 41 -21.79 -15.71 5.58
N GLU A 42 -20.80 -15.47 6.46
CA GLU A 42 -19.71 -16.39 6.83
C GLU A 42 -18.82 -16.88 5.65
N LYS A 43 -19.00 -16.31 4.44
CA LYS A 43 -18.22 -16.66 3.24
C LYS A 43 -16.80 -16.09 3.30
N LEU A 44 -16.61 -14.96 3.96
CA LEU A 44 -15.29 -14.33 4.10
C LEU A 44 -14.33 -15.26 4.85
N LYS A 45 -14.78 -15.94 5.92
CA LYS A 45 -13.96 -16.88 6.67
C LYS A 45 -13.42 -18.01 5.78
N LYS A 46 -14.28 -18.58 4.93
CA LYS A 46 -13.91 -19.63 3.97
C LYS A 46 -12.88 -19.16 2.94
N LEU A 47 -13.00 -17.91 2.47
CA LEU A 47 -12.01 -17.33 1.56
C LEU A 47 -10.64 -17.16 2.22
N LEU A 48 -10.62 -16.91 3.53
CA LEU A 48 -9.40 -16.74 4.32
C LEU A 48 -8.78 -18.05 4.83
N GLU A 49 -9.48 -19.19 4.66
CA GLU A 49 -8.94 -20.51 5.03
C GLU A 49 -7.65 -20.81 4.25
N GLY A 50 -6.62 -21.29 4.95
CA GLY A 50 -5.33 -21.62 4.36
C GLY A 50 -4.41 -20.44 4.08
N ILE A 51 -4.85 -19.19 4.30
CA ILE A 51 -3.92 -18.06 4.34
C ILE A 51 -3.05 -18.23 5.59
N SER A 52 -1.77 -18.50 5.37
CA SER A 52 -0.80 -18.63 6.45
C SER A 52 -0.75 -17.31 7.23
N SER A 53 -0.84 -17.40 8.56
CA SER A 53 -0.57 -16.26 9.43
C SER A 53 0.78 -15.63 9.05
N PRO A 54 0.89 -14.29 8.95
CA PRO A 54 2.13 -13.59 8.57
C PRO A 54 3.31 -13.85 9.52
N VAL A 55 3.07 -14.54 10.64
CA VAL A 55 4.09 -15.04 11.57
C VAL A 55 5.14 -15.95 10.88
N ARG A 56 4.85 -16.49 9.68
CA ARG A 56 5.75 -17.45 8.99
C ARG A 56 6.71 -16.85 7.96
N SER A 57 6.50 -15.62 7.50
CA SER A 57 7.45 -14.97 6.60
C SER A 57 8.51 -14.25 7.44
N PRO A 58 9.82 -14.45 7.18
CA PRO A 58 10.85 -13.64 7.81
C PRO A 58 10.52 -12.16 7.60
N ARG A 59 10.54 -11.39 8.69
CA ARG A 59 10.37 -9.94 8.57
C ARG A 59 11.59 -9.39 7.86
N CYS A 60 11.39 -8.43 6.96
CA CYS A 60 12.53 -7.66 6.47
C CYS A 60 13.19 -6.92 7.64
N ASP A 61 14.49 -7.09 7.81
CA ASP A 61 15.28 -6.46 8.88
C ASP A 61 15.29 -4.93 8.83
N ARG A 62 14.82 -4.34 7.72
CA ARG A 62 14.75 -2.89 7.52
C ARG A 62 13.33 -2.35 7.56
N CYS A 63 12.42 -2.95 6.79
CA CYS A 63 11.04 -2.46 6.61
C CYS A 63 10.03 -3.13 7.55
N GLU A 64 10.40 -4.18 8.27
CA GLU A 64 9.48 -5.02 9.06
C GLU A 64 8.22 -5.47 8.29
N ASN A 65 8.37 -5.65 6.97
CA ASN A 65 7.32 -5.95 6.00
C ASN A 65 6.32 -4.83 5.69
N GLU A 66 6.56 -3.60 6.13
CA GLU A 66 5.78 -2.41 5.73
C GLU A 66 6.08 -1.95 4.29
N ARG A 67 7.20 -2.42 3.70
CA ARG A 67 7.69 -2.13 2.33
C ARG A 67 8.05 -0.67 2.05
N PHE A 68 7.72 0.24 2.95
CA PHE A 68 8.02 1.66 2.87
C PHE A 68 8.71 2.15 4.13
N LEU A 69 9.63 3.10 3.95
CA LEU A 69 10.38 3.74 5.02
C LEU A 69 10.15 5.25 4.97
N MET A 70 10.30 5.93 6.11
CA MET A 70 10.29 7.39 6.14
C MET A 70 11.44 7.95 5.31
N CYS A 71 11.16 8.97 4.49
CA CYS A 71 12.18 9.68 3.74
C CYS A 71 13.05 10.53 4.69
N TRP A 72 14.35 10.29 4.67
CA TRP A 72 15.32 11.03 5.48
C TRP A 72 15.55 12.45 4.98
N ASN A 73 15.50 12.68 3.66
CA ASN A 73 15.73 14.01 3.09
C ASN A 73 14.63 15.02 3.50
N CYS A 74 13.37 14.59 3.55
CA CYS A 74 12.24 15.47 3.92
C CYS A 74 11.62 15.18 5.28
N ASN A 75 12.16 14.22 6.05
CA ASN A 75 11.60 13.75 7.32
C ASN A 75 10.09 13.43 7.22
N GLY A 76 9.69 12.76 6.14
CA GLY A 76 8.28 12.38 5.90
C GLY A 76 7.34 13.51 5.47
N ARG A 77 7.81 14.75 5.28
CA ARG A 77 6.93 15.89 4.93
C ARG A 77 6.57 15.98 3.44
N SER A 78 7.22 15.18 2.60
CA SER A 78 7.15 15.27 1.12
C SER A 78 7.58 16.64 0.56
N ARG A 79 8.24 17.48 1.37
CA ARG A 79 8.58 18.87 1.03
C ARG A 79 9.95 19.23 1.58
N VAL A 80 10.69 20.00 0.81
CA VAL A 80 12.01 20.55 1.16
C VAL A 80 12.03 22.05 0.85
N VAL A 81 12.82 22.81 1.60
CA VAL A 81 13.01 24.26 1.38
C VAL A 81 14.21 24.43 0.44
N ALA A 82 14.01 25.13 -0.68
CA ALA A 82 15.10 25.49 -1.58
C ALA A 82 15.91 26.67 -1.04
N GLU A 83 17.06 26.93 -1.67
CA GLU A 83 17.98 28.01 -1.26
C GLU A 83 17.34 29.40 -1.30
N ASP A 84 16.36 29.61 -2.17
CA ASP A 84 15.57 30.84 -2.30
C ASP A 84 14.43 30.94 -1.26
N GLY A 85 14.33 29.99 -0.34
CA GLY A 85 13.28 29.92 0.67
C GLY A 85 11.94 29.35 0.16
N THR A 86 11.84 28.96 -1.11
CA THR A 86 10.62 28.36 -1.66
C THR A 86 10.48 26.90 -1.28
N TRP A 87 9.25 26.43 -1.17
CA TRP A 87 8.97 25.02 -0.88
C TRP A 87 8.87 24.22 -2.19
N ASN A 88 9.66 23.15 -2.27
CA ASN A 88 9.65 22.22 -3.40
C ASN A 88 9.23 20.81 -2.95
N ARG A 89 8.63 20.05 -3.86
CA ARG A 89 8.33 18.62 -3.62
C ARG A 89 9.65 17.86 -3.50
N CYS A 90 9.79 17.05 -2.45
CA CYS A 90 10.93 16.14 -2.34
C CYS A 90 10.91 15.13 -3.49
N LYS A 91 12.03 14.99 -4.21
CA LYS A 91 12.13 14.12 -5.39
C LYS A 91 12.46 12.67 -5.05
N GLU A 92 12.82 12.38 -3.81
CA GLU A 92 13.26 11.06 -3.37
C GLU A 92 12.12 10.19 -2.81
N CYS A 93 10.95 10.79 -2.51
CA CYS A 93 9.86 10.10 -1.87
C CYS A 93 8.53 10.28 -2.62
N ASN A 94 7.57 9.41 -2.30
CA ASN A 94 6.21 9.55 -2.80
C ASN A 94 5.48 10.73 -2.11
N GLU A 95 4.20 10.95 -2.46
CA GLU A 95 3.39 12.04 -1.92
C GLU A 95 3.18 11.97 -0.39
N ASN A 96 3.43 10.81 0.23
CA ASN A 96 3.29 10.57 1.67
C ASN A 96 4.62 10.68 2.43
N GLY A 97 5.72 11.04 1.76
CA GLY A 97 7.01 11.22 2.42
C GLY A 97 7.74 9.89 2.65
N LEU A 98 7.37 8.86 1.88
CA LEU A 98 7.87 7.51 2.03
C LEU A 98 8.73 7.09 0.85
N VAL A 99 9.77 6.30 1.12
CA VAL A 99 10.64 5.66 0.14
C VAL A 99 10.40 4.15 0.15
N LYS A 100 10.50 3.49 -1.01
CA LYS A 100 10.40 2.02 -1.09
C LYS A 100 11.60 1.40 -0.38
N CYS A 101 11.39 0.34 0.38
CA CYS A 101 12.50 -0.41 0.95
C CYS A 101 13.21 -1.20 -0.15
N ASP A 102 14.50 -0.99 -0.28
CA ASP A 102 15.41 -1.70 -1.21
C ASP A 102 15.57 -3.19 -0.93
N LEU A 103 15.40 -3.63 0.32
CA LEU A 103 15.45 -5.05 0.70
C LEU A 103 14.13 -5.79 0.46
N CYS A 104 13.03 -5.07 0.27
CA CYS A 104 11.70 -5.65 0.11
C CYS A 104 11.43 -5.82 -1.41
N THR A 105 11.56 -7.05 -1.94
CA THR A 105 11.22 -7.40 -3.35
C THR A 105 9.71 -7.59 -3.54
#